data_AF-A0A6H0SK28-F1
#
_entry.id   AF-A0A6H0SK28-F1
#
_cell.length_a   1.000
_cell.length_b   1.000
_cell.length_c   1.000
_cell.angle_alpha   90.00
_cell.angle_beta   90.00
_cell.angle_gamma   90.00
#
_symmetry.space_group_name_H-M   'P 1'
#
loop_
_entity.id
_entity.type
_entity.pdbx_description
1 polymer ?
#
loop_
_entity_poly.entity_id
_entity_poly.type
_entity_poly.pdbx_seq_one_letter_code
_entity_poly.pdbx_strand_id
1 'polypeptide(L)'
;MYSNGKNTAHSGEGRLVGNLINFVIFFVMFAAGIYTLGYWELDNAWWPTLAGFALMFLAFAIPMHLMGRSEKSEDLVAASAANLK
;
A
#
# COMPACT_ATOMS: atom_id res chain seq x y z
N MET A 1 -18.42 12.88 -13.34
CA MET A 1 -19.63 12.79 -12.50
C MET A 1 -19.53 13.88 -11.43
N TYR A 2 -20.07 15.08 -11.67
CA TYR A 2 -19.98 16.17 -10.69
C TYR A 2 -20.92 15.87 -9.51
N SER A 3 -20.38 15.84 -8.29
CA SER A 3 -21.16 15.85 -7.05
C SER A 3 -20.90 17.19 -6.38
N ASN A 4 -21.95 18.00 -6.18
CA ASN A 4 -21.89 19.28 -5.49
C ASN A 4 -20.90 20.32 -6.08
N GLY A 5 -20.96 20.56 -7.40
CA GLY A 5 -20.25 21.67 -8.05
C GLY A 5 -18.71 21.55 -8.14
N LYS A 6 -18.10 20.52 -7.54
CA LYS A 6 -16.69 20.18 -7.72
C LYS A 6 -16.55 19.06 -8.73
N ASN A 7 -15.54 19.19 -9.59
CA ASN A 7 -15.07 18.07 -10.41
C ASN A 7 -14.76 16.92 -9.45
N THR A 8 -15.47 15.79 -9.59
CA THR A 8 -14.98 14.55 -8.98
C THR A 8 -13.75 14.19 -9.77
N ALA A 9 -12.60 14.73 -9.39
CA ALA A 9 -11.35 14.26 -9.93
C ALA A 9 -11.21 12.82 -9.45
N HIS A 10 -11.54 11.92 -10.36
CA HIS A 10 -11.33 10.50 -10.18
C HIS A 10 -9.84 10.26 -10.02
N SER A 11 -9.52 9.37 -9.07
CA SER A 11 -8.18 8.87 -8.77
C SER A 11 -7.25 9.86 -8.06
N GLY A 12 -7.47 10.05 -6.75
CA GLY A 12 -6.39 10.45 -5.83
C GLY A 12 -5.88 11.89 -5.95
N GLU A 13 -6.66 12.81 -6.51
CA GLU A 13 -6.31 14.23 -6.53
C GLU A 13 -6.07 14.74 -5.09
N GLY A 14 -4.87 15.24 -4.79
CA GLY A 14 -4.45 15.68 -3.45
C GLY A 14 -3.76 14.62 -2.56
N ARG A 15 -3.63 13.36 -2.99
CA ARG A 15 -3.06 12.25 -2.19
C ARG A 15 -1.68 11.79 -2.65
N LEU A 16 -0.88 12.71 -3.21
CA LEU A 16 0.43 12.40 -3.80
C LEU A 16 1.39 11.72 -2.81
N VAL A 17 1.47 12.21 -1.57
CA VAL A 17 2.37 11.65 -0.55
C VAL A 17 1.95 10.23 -0.18
N GLY A 18 0.66 9.98 0.05
CA GLY A 18 0.15 8.64 0.35
C GLY A 18 0.38 7.66 -0.80
N ASN A 19 0.15 8.10 -2.05
CA ASN A 19 0.42 7.29 -3.23
C ASN A 19 1.91 6.99 -3.41
N LEU A 20 2.78 7.96 -3.11
CA LEU A 20 4.23 7.78 -3.18
C LEU A 20 4.73 6.78 -2.13
N ILE A 21 4.24 6.87 -0.90
CA ILE A 21 4.58 5.91 0.17
C ILE A 21 4.13 4.51 -0.24
N ASN A 22 2.90 4.37 -0.73
CA ASN A 22 2.38 3.08 -1.20
C ASN A 22 3.21 2.52 -2.35
N PHE A 23 3.61 3.37 -3.30
CA PHE A 23 4.51 2.99 -4.39
C PHE A 23 5.84 2.46 -3.87
N VAL A 24 6.51 3.18 -2.96
CA VAL A 24 7.80 2.77 -2.39
C VAL A 24 7.67 1.42 -1.68
N ILE A 25 6.62 1.21 -0.90
CA ILE A 25 6.38 -0.07 -0.21
C ILE A 25 6.30 -1.21 -1.22
N PHE A 26 5.44 -1.12 -2.22
CA PHE A 26 5.29 -2.20 -3.21
C PHE A 26 6.51 -2.36 -4.12
N PHE A 27 7.22 -1.27 -4.41
CA PHE A 27 8.46 -1.32 -5.18
C PHE A 27 9.56 -2.08 -4.41
N VAL A 28 9.72 -1.83 -3.11
CA VAL A 28 10.66 -2.58 -2.27
C VAL A 28 10.30 -4.06 -2.22
N MET A 29 9.01 -4.38 -2.10
CA MET A 29 8.56 -5.78 -2.11
C MET A 29 8.84 -6.48 -3.45
N PHE A 30 8.62 -5.78 -4.56
CA PHE A 30 8.94 -6.26 -5.89
C PHE A 30 10.45 -6.51 -6.05
N ALA A 31 11.28 -5.56 -5.66
CA ALA A 31 12.73 -5.68 -5.69
C ALA A 31 13.24 -6.83 -4.80
N ALA A 32 12.65 -7.00 -3.61
CA ALA A 32 12.92 -8.13 -2.72
C ALA A 32 12.56 -9.47 -3.38
N GLY A 33 11.46 -9.52 -4.15
CA GLY A 33 11.09 -10.71 -4.93
C GLY A 33 12.15 -11.06 -5.97
N ILE A 34 12.58 -10.08 -6.77
CA ILE A 34 13.66 -10.28 -7.76
C ILE A 34 14.95 -10.75 -7.09
N TYR A 35 15.36 -10.08 -6.00
CA TYR A 35 16.55 -10.44 -5.24
C TYR A 35 16.48 -11.88 -4.74
N THR A 36 15.35 -12.27 -4.15
CA THR A 36 15.12 -13.62 -3.62
C THR A 36 15.23 -14.68 -4.72
N LEU A 37 14.63 -14.44 -5.89
CA LEU A 37 14.71 -15.36 -7.02
C LEU A 37 16.13 -15.53 -7.57
N GLY A 38 17.00 -14.52 -7.38
CA GLY A 38 18.41 -14.60 -7.73
C GLY A 38 19.22 -15.63 -6.94
N TYR A 39 18.72 -16.08 -5.78
CA TYR A 39 19.34 -17.13 -4.95
C TYR A 39 18.66 -18.49 -5.10
N TRP A 40 17.73 -18.65 -6.04
CA TRP A 40 16.99 -19.88 -6.20
C TRP A 40 17.78 -20.91 -7.02
N GLU A 41 18.59 -21.68 -6.31
CA GLU A 41 19.36 -22.81 -6.83
C GLU A 41 18.86 -24.13 -6.23
N LEU A 42 19.09 -25.27 -6.90
CA LEU A 42 18.62 -26.58 -6.41
C LEU A 42 19.21 -26.95 -5.04
N ASP A 43 20.46 -26.56 -4.78
CA ASP A 43 21.14 -26.82 -3.49
C ASP A 43 20.59 -25.94 -2.36
N ASN A 44 19.99 -24.80 -2.70
CA ASN A 44 19.49 -23.82 -1.74
C ASN A 44 18.04 -23.38 -2.07
N ALA A 45 17.17 -24.34 -2.37
CA ALA A 45 15.81 -24.06 -2.84
C ALA A 45 14.85 -23.62 -1.73
N TRP A 46 15.11 -23.98 -0.46
CA TRP A 46 14.15 -23.78 0.62
C TRP A 46 14.02 -22.33 1.10
N TRP A 47 15.15 -21.65 1.36
CA TRP A 47 15.11 -20.27 1.86
C TRP A 47 14.45 -19.29 0.88
N PRO A 48 14.77 -19.30 -0.44
CA PRO A 48 14.18 -18.35 -1.37
C PRO A 48 12.71 -18.69 -1.64
N THR A 49 12.32 -19.96 -1.55
CA THR A 49 10.92 -20.37 -1.63
C THR A 49 10.10 -19.84 -0.44
N LEU A 50 10.61 -20.01 0.79
CA LEU A 50 9.94 -19.51 1.99
C LEU A 50 9.86 -17.97 2.00
N ALA A 51 10.94 -17.29 1.62
CA ALA A 51 10.96 -15.84 1.47
C ALA A 51 9.97 -15.36 0.39
N GLY A 52 9.88 -16.07 -0.74
CA GLY A 52 8.89 -15.81 -1.79
C GLY A 52 7.45 -15.95 -1.29
N PHE A 53 7.12 -17.00 -0.54
CA PHE A 53 5.79 -17.16 0.07
C PHE A 53 5.48 -16.06 1.10
N ALA A 54 6.46 -15.68 1.91
CA ALA A 54 6.28 -14.57 2.85
C ALA A 54 6.01 -13.24 2.12
N LEU A 55 6.77 -12.96 1.06
CA LEU A 55 6.55 -11.78 0.20
C LEU A 55 5.16 -11.80 -0.46
N MET A 56 4.72 -12.96 -0.94
CA MET A 56 3.37 -13.14 -1.48
C MET A 56 2.31 -12.80 -0.42
N PHE A 57 2.41 -13.38 0.78
CA PHE A 57 1.45 -13.12 1.85
C PHE A 57 1.44 -11.65 2.26
N LEU A 58 2.62 -11.04 2.42
CA LEU A 58 2.74 -9.61 2.74
C LEU A 58 2.11 -8.73 1.66
N ALA A 59 2.23 -9.11 0.37
CA ALA A 59 1.69 -8.32 -0.73
C ALA A 59 0.17 -8.19 -0.65
N PHE A 60 -0.51 -9.19 -0.08
CA PHE A 60 -1.94 -9.14 0.22
C PHE A 60 -2.25 -8.55 1.60
N ALA A 61 -1.46 -8.87 2.62
CA ALA A 61 -1.73 -8.46 3.99
C ALA A 61 -1.58 -6.94 4.20
N ILE A 62 -0.56 -6.32 3.59
CA ILE A 62 -0.27 -4.88 3.71
C ILE A 62 -1.44 -4.01 3.20
N PRO A 63 -1.94 -4.17 1.96
CA PRO A 63 -3.07 -3.36 1.50
C PRO A 63 -4.33 -3.63 2.31
N MET A 64 -4.57 -4.89 2.71
CA MET A 64 -5.77 -5.27 3.45
C MET A 64 -5.82 -4.69 4.87
N HIS A 65 -4.69 -4.60 5.57
CA HIS A 65 -4.67 -4.22 6.99
C HIS A 65 -4.13 -2.81 7.27
N LEU A 66 -3.20 -2.31 6.44
CA LEU A 66 -2.49 -1.06 6.71
C LEU A 66 -3.02 0.11 5.88
N MET A 67 -3.33 -0.10 4.60
CA MET A 67 -3.67 1.01 3.70
C MET A 67 -5.12 1.50 3.84
N GLY A 68 -6.07 0.64 4.26
CA GLY A 68 -7.47 1.04 4.47
C GLY A 68 -7.72 1.89 5.74
N ARG A 69 -6.77 1.95 6.69
CA ARG A 69 -6.91 2.75 7.92
C ARG A 69 -6.60 4.23 7.73
N SER A 70 -5.71 4.58 6.82
CA SER A 70 -5.27 5.98 6.62
C SER A 70 -6.42 6.90 6.22
N GLU A 71 -7.37 6.38 5.42
CA GLU A 71 -8.54 7.14 4.97
C GLU A 71 -9.48 7.46 6.14
N LYS A 72 -9.60 6.56 7.12
CA LYS A 72 -10.48 6.74 8.27
C LYS A 72 -9.94 7.76 9.26
N SER A 73 -8.62 7.85 9.44
CA SER A 73 -8.03 8.84 10.36
C SER A 73 -8.22 10.29 9.89
N GLU A 74 -8.07 10.56 8.59
CA GLU A 74 -8.21 11.93 8.06
C GLU A 74 -9.66 12.42 8.14
N ASP A 75 -10.63 11.55 7.80
CA ASP A 75 -12.06 11.84 7.92
C ASP A 75 -12.47 12.09 9.38
N LEU A 76 -11.91 11.32 10.34
CA LEU A 76 -12.20 11.48 11.76
C LEU A 76 -11.62 12.79 12.33
N VAL A 77 -10.42 13.19 11.91
CA VAL A 77 -9.83 14.48 12.33
C VAL A 77 -10.62 15.65 11.74
N ALA A 78 -11.02 15.57 10.47
CA ALA A 78 -11.87 16.58 9.85
C ALA A 78 -13.25 16.68 10.54
N ALA A 79 -13.87 15.55 10.88
CA ALA A 79 -15.15 15.50 11.59
C ALA A 79 -15.05 16.02 13.04
N SER A 80 -13.94 15.73 13.73
CA SER A 80 -13.63 16.27 15.06
C SER A 80 -13.45 17.79 15.04
N ALA A 81 -12.74 18.32 14.04
CA ALA A 81 -12.53 19.76 13.91
C ALA A 81 -13.82 20.53 13.56
N ALA A 82 -14.77 19.88 12.89
CA ALA A 82 -16.07 20.45 12.58
C ALA A 82 -17.03 20.50 13.78
N ASN A 83 -16.92 19.58 14.75
CA ASN A 83 -17.73 19.58 15.99
C ASN A 83 -17.27 20.61 17.03
N LEU A 84 -16.13 21.27 16.80
CA LEU A 84 -15.57 22.29 17.71
C LEU A 84 -15.87 23.73 17.26
N LYS A 85 -16.70 23.90 16.22
CA LYS A 85 -17.24 25.19 15.75
C LYS A 85 -18.74 25.23 15.99
#